data_AF-A0AAD1SH83-F1
#
_entry.id   AF-A0AAD1SH83-F1
#
_cell.length_a   1.000
_cell.length_b   1.000
_cell.length_c   1.000
_cell.angle_alpha   90.00
_cell.angle_beta   90.00
_cell.angle_gamma   90.00
#
_symmetry.space_group_name_H-M   'P 1'
#
loop_
_entity.id
_entity.type
_entity.pdbx_description
1 polymer ?
#
loop_
_entity_poly.entity_id
_entity_poly.type
_entity_poly.pdbx_seq_one_letter_code
_entity_poly.pdbx_strand_id
1 'polypeptide(L)'
;MAPMYANAYMHIFEREHVLHPYRERIVQYVRFINDILILWKGSIAEAEQFVKNVNCLPSPVKITANISDTMVQYLDLEILIKDKKIEYQLYSKPTDRNTILHFESAHPEHSKKSLPYTQFLRVFRNNSSAERVENQVDSMYNKFLMRGYNRHILDAALDKARMEMVNTVNVQQQTRTTRLTFPMKFNSASSKLVQAVKGNWNILTGDPTLPTIFSQSPMICYKREKNLRDLLVRTDPEQLSAESE
;
A
#
# COMPACT_ATOMS: atom_id res chain seq x y z
N MET A 1 10.15 -9.68 -14.27
CA MET A 1 11.46 -10.14 -13.75
C MET A 1 12.39 -9.02 -13.29
N ALA A 2 12.38 -7.83 -13.92
CA ALA A 2 13.29 -6.72 -13.57
C ALA A 2 13.45 -6.38 -12.06
N PRO A 3 12.39 -6.36 -11.22
CA PRO A 3 12.55 -6.05 -9.79
C PRO A 3 13.39 -7.08 -9.02
N MET A 4 13.35 -8.35 -9.44
CA MET A 4 14.12 -9.42 -8.80
C MET A 4 15.62 -9.22 -9.04
N TYR A 5 16.00 -8.90 -10.29
CA TYR A 5 17.39 -8.63 -10.64
C TYR A 5 17.92 -7.39 -9.92
N ALA A 6 17.14 -6.32 -9.85
CA ALA A 6 17.53 -5.11 -9.11
C ALA A 6 17.75 -5.42 -7.62
N ASN A 7 16.86 -6.19 -6.99
CA ASN A 7 17.01 -6.59 -5.59
C ASN A 7 18.21 -7.50 -5.36
N ALA A 8 18.50 -8.44 -6.26
CA ALA A 8 19.65 -9.33 -6.17
C ALA A 8 20.97 -8.56 -6.32
N TYR A 9 21.04 -7.65 -7.30
CA TYR A 9 22.18 -6.76 -7.48
C TYR A 9 22.44 -5.91 -6.24
N MET A 10 21.39 -5.24 -5.74
CA MET A 10 21.49 -4.41 -4.54
C MET A 10 21.90 -5.22 -3.32
N HIS A 11 21.40 -6.45 -3.16
CA HIS A 11 21.81 -7.31 -2.06
C HIS A 11 23.32 -7.62 -2.08
N ILE A 12 23.88 -7.94 -3.25
CA ILE A 12 25.33 -8.21 -3.39
C ILE A 12 26.12 -6.92 -3.12
N PHE A 13 25.72 -5.82 -3.76
CA PHE A 13 26.35 -4.51 -3.59
C PHE A 13 26.37 -4.05 -2.13
N GLU A 14 25.23 -4.17 -1.45
CA GLU A 14 25.08 -3.80 -0.03
C GLU A 14 25.95 -4.68 0.84
N ARG A 15 25.95 -5.99 0.64
CA ARG A 15 26.72 -6.92 1.46
C ARG A 15 28.21 -6.62 1.37
N GLU A 16 28.72 -6.42 0.16
CA GLU A 16 30.16 -6.29 -0.10
C GLU A 16 30.69 -4.88 0.17
N HIS A 17 29.91 -3.85 -0.13
CA HIS A 17 30.39 -2.47 -0.09
C HIS A 17 29.80 -1.60 1.01
N VAL A 18 28.71 -2.03 1.65
CA VAL A 18 28.01 -1.23 2.68
C VAL A 18 28.02 -1.95 4.04
N LEU A 19 27.38 -3.11 4.13
CA LEU A 19 27.13 -3.81 5.39
C LEU A 19 28.41 -4.39 6.01
N HIS A 20 29.28 -5.01 5.20
CA HIS A 20 30.52 -5.58 5.72
C HIS A 20 31.56 -4.52 6.09
N PRO A 21 31.87 -3.51 5.24
CA PRO A 21 32.90 -2.52 5.55
C PRO A 21 32.51 -1.54 6.66
N TYR A 22 31.21 -1.26 6.83
CA TYR A 22 30.71 -0.27 7.78
C TYR A 22 29.90 -0.89 8.94
N ARG A 23 30.07 -2.18 9.19
CA ARG A 23 29.31 -2.94 10.21
C ARG A 23 29.30 -2.29 11.59
N GLU A 24 30.42 -1.70 12.01
CA GLU A 24 30.55 -1.08 13.34
C GLU A 24 29.87 0.30 13.43
N ARG A 25 29.65 0.94 12.27
CA ARG A 25 29.03 2.25 12.14
C ARG A 25 27.53 2.17 11.88
N ILE A 26 27.06 1.09 11.28
CA ILE A 26 25.65 0.87 10.97
C ILE A 26 24.97 0.17 12.16
N VAL A 27 24.11 0.90 12.87
CA VAL A 27 23.29 0.35 13.96
C VAL A 27 22.13 -0.46 13.39
N GLN A 28 21.47 0.09 12.38
CA GLN A 28 20.35 -0.53 11.69
C GLN A 28 20.40 -0.16 10.22
N TYR A 29 20.15 -1.14 9.36
CA TYR A 29 20.00 -0.96 7.92
C TYR A 29 18.68 -1.59 7.49
N VAL A 30 17.81 -0.79 6.87
CA VAL A 30 16.54 -1.27 6.31
C VAL A 30 16.43 -0.76 4.89
N ARG A 31 16.04 -1.65 3.97
CA ARG A 31 15.77 -1.29 2.58
C ARG A 31 14.37 -1.75 2.18
N PHE A 32 13.67 -0.89 1.47
CA PHE A 32 12.45 -1.21 0.75
C PHE A 32 12.59 -0.78 -0.71
N ILE A 33 12.78 -1.76 -1.60
CA ILE A 33 13.04 -1.54 -3.03
C ILE A 33 14.25 -0.61 -3.21
N ASN A 34 14.02 0.68 -3.48
CA ASN A 34 15.05 1.68 -3.76
C ASN A 34 15.31 2.61 -2.56
N ASP A 35 14.42 2.62 -1.56
CA ASP A 35 14.54 3.49 -0.40
C ASP A 35 15.32 2.77 0.72
N ILE A 36 16.29 3.47 1.30
CA ILE A 36 17.17 2.93 2.34
C ILE A 36 17.09 3.84 3.57
N LEU A 37 16.95 3.23 4.75
CA LEU A 37 17.09 3.88 6.05
C LEU A 37 18.31 3.30 6.77
N ILE A 38 19.20 4.18 7.22
CA ILE A 38 20.39 3.80 7.98
C ILE A 38 20.37 4.56 9.30
N LEU A 39 20.44 3.84 10.42
CA LEU A 39 20.79 4.42 11.71
C LEU A 39 22.31 4.38 11.85
N TRP A 40 22.94 5.54 11.79
CA TRP A 40 24.38 5.68 11.77
C TRP A 40 24.94 6.05 13.15
N LYS A 41 26.01 5.35 13.55
CA LYS A 41 26.80 5.62 14.76
C LYS A 41 28.06 6.38 14.38
N GLY A 42 28.04 7.69 14.55
CA GLY A 42 29.16 8.57 14.25
C GLY A 42 28.71 10.01 14.04
N SER A 43 29.62 10.85 13.55
CA SER A 43 29.28 12.22 13.17
C SER A 43 28.60 12.28 11.80
N ILE A 44 27.90 13.38 11.53
CA ILE A 44 27.32 13.67 10.22
C ILE A 44 28.41 13.66 9.13
N ALA A 45 29.59 14.22 9.41
CA ALA A 45 30.71 14.25 8.47
C ALA A 45 31.20 12.83 8.10
N GLU A 46 31.24 11.90 9.06
CA GLU A 46 31.57 10.49 8.78
C GLU A 46 30.51 9.82 7.91
N ALA A 47 29.22 10.12 8.13
CA ALA A 47 28.12 9.62 7.30
C ALA A 47 28.17 10.18 5.87
N GLU A 48 28.47 11.47 5.71
CA GLU A 48 28.68 12.09 4.39
C GLU A 48 29.86 11.46 3.66
N GLN A 49 30.96 11.21 4.37
CA GLN A 49 32.13 10.55 3.80
C GLN A 49 31.80 9.12 3.36
N PHE A 50 31.00 8.39 4.16
CA PHE A 50 30.48 7.09 3.77
C PHE A 50 29.71 7.17 2.42
N VAL A 51 28.77 8.10 2.28
CA VAL A 51 27.99 8.26 1.04
C VAL A 51 28.90 8.59 -0.15
N LYS A 52 29.89 9.47 0.04
CA LYS A 52 30.89 9.79 -0.99
C LYS A 52 31.70 8.56 -1.40
N ASN A 53 32.20 7.78 -0.44
CA ASN A 53 32.99 6.59 -0.71
C ASN A 53 32.19 5.54 -1.49
N VAL A 54 30.94 5.29 -1.11
CA VAL A 54 30.06 4.36 -1.82
C VAL A 54 29.79 4.84 -3.25
N ASN A 55 29.62 6.16 -3.44
CA ASN A 55 29.42 6.75 -4.77
C ASN A 55 30.68 6.78 -5.65
N CYS A 56 31.88 6.65 -5.07
CA CYS A 56 33.13 6.53 -5.83
C CYS A 56 33.35 5.14 -6.43
N LEU A 57 32.60 4.12 -5.98
CA LEU A 57 32.72 2.78 -6.52
C LEU A 57 32.33 2.75 -8.01
N PRO A 58 32.96 1.87 -8.82
CA PRO A 58 32.62 1.67 -10.23
C PRO A 58 31.31 0.87 -10.37
N SER A 59 30.24 1.43 -9.80
CA SER A 59 28.88 0.91 -9.84
C SER A 59 27.97 1.88 -10.62
N PRO A 60 27.02 1.35 -11.42
CA PRO A 60 25.98 2.16 -12.05
C PRO A 60 25.01 2.77 -11.02
N VAL A 61 24.98 2.27 -9.78
CA VAL A 61 24.12 2.77 -8.72
C VAL A 61 24.82 3.89 -7.97
N LYS A 62 24.13 5.03 -7.82
CA LYS A 62 24.53 6.15 -6.98
C LYS A 62 23.49 6.37 -5.89
N ILE A 63 23.97 6.58 -4.67
CA ILE A 63 23.15 6.83 -3.48
C ILE A 63 23.01 8.33 -3.29
N THR A 64 21.77 8.78 -3.19
CA THR A 64 21.43 10.13 -2.72
C THR A 64 20.96 10.00 -1.28
N ALA A 65 21.61 10.71 -0.36
CA ALA A 65 21.30 10.63 1.07
C ALA A 65 20.80 11.97 1.60
N ASN A 66 19.76 11.92 2.42
CA ASN A 66 19.39 13.00 3.33
C ASN A 66 19.87 12.60 4.73
N ILE A 67 20.85 13.33 5.26
CA ILE A 67 21.49 13.02 6.54
C ILE A 67 21.05 14.07 7.56
N SER A 68 20.44 13.61 8.65
CA SER A 68 19.99 14.44 9.75
C SER A 68 20.16 13.70 11.07
N ASP A 69 20.45 14.43 12.12
CA ASP A 69 20.51 13.97 13.51
C ASP A 69 19.15 14.08 14.23
N THR A 70 18.22 14.84 13.67
CA THR A 70 16.94 15.19 14.30
C THR A 70 15.76 14.54 13.61
N MET A 71 15.75 14.51 12.28
CA MET A 71 14.57 14.09 11.52
C MET A 71 14.90 13.58 10.11
N VAL A 72 14.32 12.44 9.75
CA VAL A 72 14.46 11.87 8.40
C VAL A 72 13.12 11.32 7.91
N GLN A 73 12.88 11.40 6.60
CA GLN A 73 11.73 10.76 5.97
C GLN A 73 12.12 9.39 5.42
N TYR A 74 11.28 8.39 5.68
CA TYR A 74 11.41 7.05 5.11
C TYR A 74 10.03 6.47 4.80
N LEU A 75 9.80 6.14 3.53
CA LEU A 75 8.49 5.71 3.02
C LEU A 75 7.39 6.72 3.38
N ASP A 76 6.38 6.24 4.10
CA ASP A 76 5.21 6.97 4.55
C ASP A 76 5.39 7.58 5.95
N LEU A 77 6.61 7.62 6.47
CA LEU A 77 6.93 8.07 7.82
C LEU A 77 7.93 9.22 7.81
N GLU A 78 7.72 10.16 8.72
CA GLU A 78 8.73 11.09 9.18
C GLU A 78 9.13 10.66 10.59
N ILE A 79 10.40 10.32 10.74
CA ILE A 79 10.98 9.75 11.95
C ILE A 79 11.78 10.87 12.62
N LEU A 80 11.46 11.13 13.88
CA LEU A 80 12.06 12.20 14.68
C LEU A 80 12.77 11.60 15.89
N ILE A 81 13.91 12.17 16.25
CA ILE A 81 14.61 11.85 17.49
C ILE A 81 14.39 13.01 18.45
N LYS A 82 13.62 12.77 19.52
CA LYS A 82 13.32 13.75 20.56
C LYS A 82 13.59 13.14 21.93
N ASP A 83 14.39 13.80 22.76
CA ASP A 83 14.71 13.36 24.13
C ASP A 83 15.20 11.90 24.21
N LYS A 84 16.03 11.48 23.24
CA LYS A 84 16.53 10.10 23.07
C LYS A 84 15.45 9.05 22.81
N LYS A 85 14.23 9.46 22.44
CA LYS A 85 13.15 8.61 21.98
C LYS A 85 12.91 8.82 20.49
N ILE A 86 12.46 7.77 19.83
CA ILE A 86 12.02 7.83 18.44
C ILE A 86 10.53 8.15 18.45
N GLU A 87 10.18 9.31 17.91
CA GLU A 87 8.82 9.65 17.53
C GLU A 87 8.67 9.47 16.02
N TYR A 88 7.45 9.18 15.57
CA TYR A 88 7.17 9.07 14.15
C TYR A 88 5.77 9.59 13.85
N GLN A 89 5.61 10.09 12.64
CA GLN A 89 4.34 10.57 12.13
C GLN A 89 4.16 10.22 10.66
N LEU A 90 2.91 10.19 10.20
CA LEU A 90 2.62 10.00 8.78
C LEU A 90 3.24 11.15 7.98
N TYR A 91 4.02 10.81 6.95
CA TYR A 91 4.60 11.77 6.03
C TYR A 91 3.87 11.74 4.69
N SER A 92 3.61 12.94 4.16
CA SER A 92 3.05 13.16 2.83
C SER A 92 4.05 14.03 2.07
N LYS A 93 4.48 13.60 0.89
CA LYS A 93 5.40 14.42 0.09
C LYS A 93 4.75 15.77 -0.22
N PRO A 94 5.48 16.89 -0.25
CA PRO A 94 4.92 18.20 -0.62
C PRO A 94 4.29 18.23 -2.01
N THR A 95 4.74 17.33 -2.90
CA THR A 95 4.21 17.15 -4.25
C THR A 95 3.00 16.23 -4.31
N ASP A 96 2.62 15.61 -3.19
CA ASP A 96 1.49 14.70 -3.15
C ASP A 96 0.19 15.45 -3.42
N ARG A 97 -0.51 15.00 -4.45
CA ARG A 97 -1.84 15.51 -4.78
C ARG A 97 -2.86 14.62 -4.09
N ASN A 98 -4.05 15.15 -3.82
CA ASN A 98 -5.15 14.34 -3.30
C ASN A 98 -5.63 13.32 -4.37
N THR A 99 -4.88 12.23 -4.53
CA THR A 99 -5.06 11.16 -5.51
C THR A 99 -6.05 10.09 -5.03
N ILE A 100 -6.69 10.32 -3.89
CA ILE A 100 -7.76 9.48 -3.36
C ILE A 100 -8.83 9.30 -4.45
N LEU A 101 -9.41 8.12 -4.51
CA LEU A 101 -10.42 7.79 -5.51
C LEU A 101 -11.68 8.64 -5.32
N HIS A 102 -12.21 9.29 -6.38
CA HIS A 102 -13.45 10.07 -6.28
C HIS A 102 -14.67 9.16 -6.01
N PHE A 103 -15.60 9.62 -5.18
CA PHE A 103 -16.76 8.81 -4.78
C PHE A 103 -17.67 8.42 -5.96
N GLU A 104 -17.84 9.32 -6.93
CA GLU A 104 -18.64 9.07 -8.14
C GLU A 104 -17.88 8.30 -9.23
N SER A 105 -16.63 7.92 -9.00
CA SER A 105 -15.87 7.16 -9.98
C SER A 105 -16.50 5.79 -10.24
N ALA A 106 -16.26 5.26 -11.45
CA ALA A 106 -16.72 3.95 -11.89
C ALA A 106 -15.93 2.79 -11.27
N HIS A 107 -15.95 2.71 -9.93
CA HIS A 107 -15.33 1.65 -9.15
C HIS A 107 -16.37 0.95 -8.27
N PRO A 108 -16.11 -0.31 -7.87
CA PRO A 108 -16.99 -1.03 -6.97
C PRO A 108 -17.25 -0.27 -5.67
N GLU A 109 -18.52 -0.22 -5.27
CA GLU A 109 -18.97 0.57 -4.11
C GLU A 109 -18.30 0.15 -2.81
N HIS A 110 -18.10 -1.16 -2.62
CA HIS A 110 -17.42 -1.69 -1.44
C HIS A 110 -15.96 -1.20 -1.34
N SER A 111 -15.25 -1.06 -2.47
CA SER A 111 -13.87 -0.56 -2.49
C SER A 111 -13.80 0.91 -2.08
N LYS A 112 -14.71 1.73 -2.63
CA LYS A 112 -14.83 3.15 -2.26
C LYS A 112 -15.15 3.29 -0.77
N LYS A 113 -16.14 2.55 -0.26
CA LYS A 113 -16.53 2.59 1.16
C LYS A 113 -15.45 2.06 2.11
N SER A 114 -14.61 1.12 1.68
CA SER A 114 -13.49 0.63 2.51
C SER A 114 -12.31 1.61 2.58
N LEU A 115 -12.15 2.48 1.59
CA LEU A 115 -10.97 3.32 1.45
C LEU A 115 -10.78 4.28 2.64
N PRO A 116 -11.80 5.04 3.10
CA PRO A 116 -11.68 5.87 4.31
C PRO A 116 -11.19 5.10 5.53
N TYR A 117 -11.79 3.94 5.81
CA TYR A 117 -11.42 3.11 6.96
C TYR A 117 -9.95 2.71 6.92
N THR A 118 -9.47 2.25 5.76
CA THR A 118 -8.05 1.85 5.61
C THR A 118 -7.08 3.01 5.76
N GLN A 119 -7.44 4.22 5.31
CA GLN A 119 -6.59 5.41 5.43
C GLN A 119 -6.59 5.95 6.86
N PHE A 120 -7.72 5.95 7.55
CA PHE A 120 -7.76 6.31 8.97
C PHE A 120 -6.93 5.34 9.81
N LEU A 121 -7.05 4.03 9.58
CA LEU A 121 -6.18 3.04 10.24
C LEU A 121 -4.69 3.33 10.01
N ARG A 122 -4.31 3.77 8.81
CA ARG A 122 -2.94 4.13 8.50
C ARG A 122 -2.50 5.37 9.28
N VAL A 123 -3.32 6.41 9.37
CA VAL A 123 -3.03 7.60 10.22
C VAL A 123 -2.81 7.15 11.65
N PHE A 124 -3.71 6.35 12.19
CA PHE A 124 -3.63 5.83 13.54
C PHE A 124 -2.37 5.00 13.82
N ARG A 125 -1.99 4.09 12.92
CA ARG A 125 -0.81 3.21 13.09
C ARG A 125 0.52 3.93 12.90
N ASN A 126 0.55 4.95 12.06
CA ASN A 126 1.79 5.62 11.63
C ASN A 126 2.09 6.89 12.44
N ASN A 127 1.54 7.01 13.64
CA ASN A 127 1.82 8.14 14.53
C ASN A 127 2.11 7.67 15.95
N SER A 128 3.11 8.29 16.58
CA SER A 128 3.47 8.05 17.98
C SER A 128 2.84 9.04 18.96
N SER A 129 2.34 10.19 18.49
CA SER A 129 1.77 11.25 19.34
C SER A 129 0.27 11.40 19.12
N ALA A 130 -0.51 11.35 20.21
CA ALA A 130 -1.97 11.49 20.17
C ALA A 130 -2.43 12.86 19.64
N GLU A 131 -1.73 13.94 19.97
CA GLU A 131 -2.05 15.28 19.46
C GLU A 131 -1.90 15.37 17.94
N ARG A 132 -0.84 14.75 17.41
CA ARG A 132 -0.56 14.75 15.96
C ARG A 132 -1.55 13.88 15.18
N VAL A 133 -2.02 12.79 15.79
CA VAL A 133 -3.04 11.92 15.19
C VAL A 133 -4.29 12.72 14.85
N GLU A 134 -4.82 13.52 15.78
CA GLU A 134 -6.07 14.26 15.53
C GLU A 134 -5.92 15.28 14.39
N ASN A 135 -4.83 16.03 14.36
CA ASN A 135 -4.52 16.95 13.25
C ASN A 135 -4.47 16.23 11.88
N GLN A 136 -3.91 15.02 11.85
CA GLN A 136 -3.81 14.23 10.62
C GLN A 136 -5.13 13.55 10.25
N VAL A 137 -5.94 13.16 11.23
CA VAL A 137 -7.31 12.68 11.02
C VAL A 137 -8.13 13.76 10.36
N ASP A 138 -8.08 15.00 10.86
CA ASP A 138 -8.80 16.14 10.28
C ASP A 138 -8.32 16.44 8.85
N SER A 139 -7.00 16.43 8.61
CA SER A 139 -6.44 16.57 7.28
C SER A 139 -6.94 15.48 6.32
N MET A 140 -6.92 14.22 6.75
CA MET A 140 -7.40 13.09 5.96
C MET A 140 -8.91 13.16 5.71
N TYR A 141 -9.69 13.55 6.71
CA TYR A 141 -11.14 13.73 6.60
C TYR A 141 -11.47 14.76 5.53
N ASN A 142 -10.79 15.92 5.56
CA ASN A 142 -10.94 16.97 4.55
C ASN A 142 -10.54 16.48 3.15
N LYS A 143 -9.46 15.71 3.03
CA LYS A 143 -9.07 15.10 1.74
C LYS A 143 -10.20 14.23 1.17
N PHE A 144 -10.89 13.44 1.99
CA PHE A 144 -12.03 12.64 1.52
C PHE A 144 -13.27 13.49 1.17
N LEU A 145 -13.58 14.52 1.95
CA LEU A 145 -14.67 15.45 1.63
C LEU A 145 -14.48 16.09 0.25
N MET A 146 -13.27 16.55 -0.06
CA MET A 146 -12.92 17.11 -1.37
C MET A 146 -13.07 16.10 -2.53
N ARG A 147 -13.19 14.80 -2.24
CA ARG A 147 -13.35 13.72 -3.22
C ARG A 147 -14.79 13.19 -3.28
N GLY A 148 -15.74 13.92 -2.71
CA GLY A 148 -17.17 13.63 -2.80
C GLY A 148 -17.68 12.58 -1.82
N TYR A 149 -16.90 12.21 -0.80
CA TYR A 149 -17.37 11.27 0.22
C TYR A 149 -18.33 11.98 1.20
N ASN A 150 -19.45 11.32 1.50
CA ASN A 150 -20.41 11.80 2.48
C ASN A 150 -19.86 11.63 3.91
N ARG A 151 -20.09 12.64 4.77
CA ARG A 151 -19.74 12.64 6.20
C ARG A 151 -20.15 11.36 6.92
N HIS A 152 -21.37 10.85 6.70
CA HIS A 152 -21.82 9.61 7.34
C HIS A 152 -20.90 8.41 7.04
N ILE A 153 -20.34 8.31 5.83
CA ILE A 153 -19.40 7.22 5.49
C ILE A 153 -18.07 7.43 6.21
N LEU A 154 -17.62 8.68 6.31
CA LEU A 154 -16.36 9.04 6.96
C LEU A 154 -16.43 8.85 8.47
N ASP A 155 -17.51 9.28 9.10
CA ASP A 155 -17.73 9.17 10.54
C ASP A 155 -17.76 7.68 10.95
N ALA A 156 -18.58 6.87 10.25
CA ALA A 156 -18.64 5.43 10.49
C ALA A 156 -17.28 4.73 10.27
N ALA A 157 -16.49 5.19 9.29
CA ALA A 157 -15.16 4.64 9.03
C ALA A 157 -14.14 5.06 10.11
N LEU A 158 -14.23 6.30 10.59
CA LEU A 158 -13.37 6.84 11.63
C LEU A 158 -13.64 6.15 12.97
N ASP A 159 -14.90 6.01 13.35
CA ASP A 159 -15.31 5.31 14.58
C ASP A 159 -14.82 3.87 14.56
N LYS A 160 -15.02 3.18 13.44
CA LYS A 160 -14.52 1.81 13.26
C LYS A 160 -12.99 1.74 13.39
N ALA A 161 -12.26 2.69 12.84
CA ALA A 161 -10.80 2.73 12.93
C ALA A 161 -10.31 3.03 14.36
N ARG A 162 -10.99 3.91 15.10
CA ARG A 162 -10.73 4.17 16.52
C ARG A 162 -10.97 2.93 17.38
N MET A 163 -12.07 2.21 17.15
CA MET A 163 -12.35 0.96 17.86
C MET A 163 -11.28 -0.11 17.59
N GLU A 164 -10.83 -0.25 16.34
CA GLU A 164 -9.79 -1.21 15.96
C GLU A 164 -8.47 -0.95 16.70
N MET A 165 -8.05 0.32 16.84
CA MET A 165 -6.85 0.68 17.59
C MET A 165 -6.86 0.11 19.00
N VAL A 166 -7.99 0.23 19.70
CA VAL A 166 -8.17 -0.25 21.08
C VAL A 166 -8.12 -1.78 21.14
N ASN A 167 -8.58 -2.46 20.09
CA ASN A 167 -8.72 -3.92 20.04
C ASN A 167 -7.51 -4.66 19.47
N THR A 168 -6.38 -3.99 19.19
CA THR A 168 -5.19 -4.53 18.51
C THR A 168 -4.39 -5.54 19.36
N VAL A 169 -5.05 -6.53 19.97
CA VAL A 169 -4.44 -7.63 20.75
C VAL A 169 -4.69 -9.00 20.09
N ASN A 170 -5.62 -9.13 19.15
CA ASN A 170 -5.93 -10.43 18.55
C ASN A 170 -5.73 -10.45 17.03
N VAL A 171 -4.59 -10.98 16.59
CA VAL A 171 -4.41 -11.43 15.20
C VAL A 171 -5.32 -12.64 14.99
N GLN A 172 -6.53 -12.41 14.50
CA GLN A 172 -7.39 -13.51 14.08
C GLN A 172 -6.76 -14.21 12.88
N GLN A 173 -6.50 -15.51 13.04
CA GLN A 173 -6.09 -16.36 11.93
C GLN A 173 -7.18 -16.32 10.84
N GLN A 174 -6.80 -15.93 9.63
CA GLN A 174 -7.71 -15.98 8.49
C GLN A 174 -8.12 -17.43 8.23
N THR A 175 -9.37 -17.76 8.51
CA THR A 175 -9.96 -19.05 8.15
C THR A 175 -10.13 -19.09 6.64
N ARG A 176 -9.56 -20.13 6.00
CA ARG A 176 -9.76 -20.37 4.57
C ARG A 176 -11.23 -20.65 4.31
N THR A 177 -11.91 -19.74 3.62
CA THR A 177 -13.31 -19.94 3.23
C THR A 177 -13.37 -20.85 2.00
N THR A 178 -14.18 -21.91 2.05
CA THR A 178 -14.49 -22.77 0.89
C THR A 178 -15.50 -22.15 -0.08
N ARG A 179 -15.84 -20.88 0.12
CA ARG A 179 -16.86 -20.16 -0.64
C ARG A 179 -16.41 -19.92 -2.08
N LEU A 180 -17.21 -20.39 -3.03
CA LEU A 180 -16.95 -20.21 -4.46
C LEU A 180 -16.95 -18.74 -4.85
N THR A 181 -16.01 -18.37 -5.71
CA THR A 181 -15.87 -16.99 -6.20
C THR A 181 -16.43 -16.88 -7.61
N PHE A 182 -17.27 -15.88 -7.85
CA PHE A 182 -17.80 -15.55 -9.18
C PHE A 182 -17.07 -14.32 -9.72
N PRO A 183 -16.06 -14.50 -10.60
CA PRO A 183 -15.33 -13.38 -11.18
C PRO A 183 -16.14 -12.72 -12.30
N MET A 184 -16.38 -11.43 -12.20
CA MET A 184 -17.03 -10.62 -13.24
C MET A 184 -16.27 -9.32 -13.50
N LYS A 185 -16.52 -8.65 -14.63
CA LYS A 185 -15.99 -7.31 -14.87
C LYS A 185 -16.90 -6.27 -14.23
N PHE A 186 -16.34 -5.21 -13.64
CA PHE A 186 -17.13 -4.11 -13.09
C PHE A 186 -17.55 -3.17 -14.22
N ASN A 187 -18.85 -3.00 -14.43
CA ASN A 187 -19.42 -2.04 -15.37
C ASN A 187 -20.80 -1.57 -14.89
N SER A 188 -21.42 -0.62 -15.59
CA SER A 188 -22.74 -0.07 -15.19
C SER A 188 -23.86 -1.12 -15.11
N ALA A 189 -23.74 -2.22 -15.86
CA ALA A 189 -24.70 -3.33 -15.86
C ALA A 189 -24.39 -4.42 -14.82
N SER A 190 -23.20 -4.42 -14.20
CA SER A 190 -22.77 -5.49 -13.31
C SER A 190 -23.64 -5.58 -12.06
N SER A 191 -24.20 -4.45 -11.60
CA SER A 191 -25.16 -4.40 -10.49
C SER A 191 -26.44 -5.22 -10.78
N LYS A 192 -26.96 -5.15 -12.01
CA LYS A 192 -28.13 -5.93 -12.45
C LYS A 192 -27.82 -7.42 -12.48
N LEU A 193 -26.63 -7.78 -12.95
CA LEU A 193 -26.17 -9.18 -12.93
C LEU A 193 -26.00 -9.71 -11.51
N VAL A 194 -25.41 -8.91 -10.60
CA VAL A 194 -25.31 -9.25 -9.18
C VAL A 194 -26.69 -9.49 -8.58
N GLN A 195 -27.66 -8.61 -8.86
CA GLN A 195 -29.03 -8.75 -8.38
C GLN A 195 -29.71 -10.00 -8.93
N ALA A 196 -29.54 -10.30 -10.22
CA ALA A 196 -30.10 -11.50 -10.84
C ALA A 196 -29.51 -12.78 -10.22
N VAL A 197 -28.17 -12.83 -10.03
CA VAL A 197 -27.49 -14.00 -9.44
C VAL A 197 -27.94 -14.20 -7.99
N LYS A 198 -28.03 -13.13 -7.19
CA LYS A 198 -28.47 -13.22 -5.80
C LYS A 198 -29.96 -13.53 -5.67
N GLY A 199 -30.81 -12.91 -6.51
CA GLY A 199 -32.25 -13.11 -6.49
C GLY A 199 -32.67 -14.52 -6.92
N ASN A 200 -31.94 -15.11 -7.86
CA ASN A 200 -32.18 -16.47 -8.33
C ASN A 200 -31.37 -17.53 -7.58
N TRP A 201 -30.67 -17.18 -6.48
CA TRP A 201 -29.88 -18.13 -5.71
C TRP A 201 -30.71 -19.29 -5.18
N ASN A 202 -31.96 -19.01 -4.81
CA ASN A 202 -32.90 -20.01 -4.30
C ASN A 202 -33.19 -21.14 -5.32
N ILE A 203 -33.08 -20.85 -6.62
CA ILE A 203 -33.24 -21.85 -7.68
C ILE A 203 -32.10 -22.87 -7.62
N LEU A 204 -30.87 -22.41 -7.43
CA LEU A 204 -29.69 -23.28 -7.34
C LEU A 204 -29.67 -24.10 -6.05
N THR A 205 -30.25 -23.60 -4.96
CA THR A 205 -30.39 -24.37 -3.71
C THR A 205 -31.53 -25.39 -3.74
N GLY A 206 -32.43 -25.30 -4.72
CA GLY A 206 -33.57 -26.23 -4.86
C GLY A 206 -33.22 -27.54 -5.56
N ASP A 207 -32.05 -27.63 -6.20
CA ASP A 207 -31.57 -28.86 -6.82
C ASP A 207 -30.94 -29.77 -5.76
N PRO A 208 -31.32 -31.05 -5.64
CA PRO A 208 -30.76 -31.97 -4.64
C PRO A 208 -29.28 -32.31 -4.86
N THR A 209 -28.70 -32.06 -6.04
CA THR A 209 -27.31 -32.38 -6.39
C THR A 209 -26.33 -31.23 -6.17
N LEU A 210 -26.83 -29.98 -6.22
CA LEU A 210 -26.00 -28.76 -6.14
C LEU A 210 -25.52 -28.37 -4.73
N PRO A 211 -26.19 -28.69 -3.59
CA PRO A 211 -25.73 -28.34 -2.25
C PRO A 211 -24.35 -28.89 -1.90
N THR A 212 -23.94 -30.02 -2.50
CA THR A 212 -22.60 -30.60 -2.34
C THR A 212 -21.51 -29.71 -2.96
N ILE A 213 -21.86 -28.92 -3.99
CA ILE A 213 -20.94 -28.03 -4.73
C ILE A 213 -21.10 -26.58 -4.25
N PHE A 214 -22.33 -26.15 -3.94
CA PHE A 214 -22.74 -24.78 -3.65
C PHE A 214 -23.35 -24.67 -2.25
N SER A 215 -22.51 -24.78 -1.22
CA SER A 215 -22.96 -24.65 0.19
C SER A 215 -23.33 -23.21 0.58
N GLN A 216 -22.81 -22.21 -0.15
CA GLN A 216 -23.05 -20.79 0.10
C GLN A 216 -23.19 -20.02 -1.22
N SER A 217 -23.96 -18.93 -1.20
CA SER A 217 -24.04 -17.99 -2.33
C SER A 217 -22.65 -17.52 -2.74
N PRO A 218 -22.30 -17.48 -4.04
CA PRO A 218 -20.95 -17.18 -4.47
C PRO A 218 -20.50 -15.78 -4.02
N MET A 219 -19.22 -15.65 -3.70
CA MET A 219 -18.58 -14.36 -3.47
C MET A 219 -18.35 -13.68 -4.82
N ILE A 220 -18.92 -12.50 -5.01
CA ILE A 220 -18.74 -11.75 -6.24
C ILE A 220 -17.41 -11.00 -6.17
N CYS A 221 -16.54 -11.24 -7.15
CA CYS A 221 -15.27 -10.54 -7.29
C CYS A 221 -15.20 -9.82 -8.63
N TYR A 222 -14.68 -8.60 -8.60
CA TYR A 222 -14.52 -7.81 -9.81
C TYR A 222 -13.10 -7.91 -10.35
N LYS A 223 -12.99 -8.18 -11.65
CA LYS A 223 -11.75 -8.07 -12.43
C LYS A 223 -11.71 -6.71 -13.12
N ARG A 224 -10.51 -6.14 -13.26
CA ARG A 224 -10.28 -4.90 -14.00
C ARG A 224 -10.61 -5.11 -15.48
N GLU A 225 -11.29 -4.14 -16.09
CA GLU A 225 -11.44 -4.11 -17.54
C GLU A 225 -10.15 -3.60 -18.22
N LYS A 226 -10.00 -3.91 -19.52
CA LYS A 226 -8.93 -3.35 -20.34
C LYS A 226 -9.22 -1.86 -20.51
N ASN A 227 -8.30 -1.00 -20.08
CA ASN A 227 -8.41 0.43 -20.31
C ASN A 227 -7.78 0.81 -21.66
N LEU A 228 -7.91 2.07 -22.09
CA LEU A 228 -7.30 2.57 -23.33
C LEU A 228 -5.79 2.30 -23.38
N ARG A 229 -5.08 2.40 -22.25
CA ARG A 229 -3.66 2.07 -22.20
C ARG A 229 -3.42 0.59 -22.52
N ASP A 230 -4.22 -0.33 -21.99
CA ASP A 230 -4.08 -1.76 -22.27
C ASP A 230 -4.41 -2.12 -23.73
N LEU A 231 -5.22 -1.29 -24.40
CA LEU A 231 -5.58 -1.46 -25.81
C LEU A 231 -4.55 -0.83 -26.74
N LEU A 232 -3.99 0.33 -26.36
CA LEU A 232 -3.10 1.13 -27.19
C LEU A 232 -1.61 0.81 -26.96
N VAL A 233 -1.24 0.34 -25.77
CA VAL A 233 0.14 0.03 -25.40
C VAL A 233 0.33 -1.48 -25.39
N ARG A 234 0.86 -2.00 -26.51
CA ARG A 234 1.37 -3.38 -26.58
C ARG A 234 2.60 -3.46 -25.69
N THR A 235 2.42 -4.09 -24.53
CA THR A 235 3.50 -4.24 -23.54
C THR A 235 4.21 -5.58 -23.72
N ASP A 236 3.64 -6.48 -24.51
CA ASP A 236 4.15 -7.84 -24.72
C ASP A 236 4.93 -7.91 -26.04
N PRO A 237 6.25 -8.17 -26.02
CA PRO A 237 7.06 -8.24 -27.23
C PRO A 237 6.64 -9.37 -28.18
N GLU A 238 6.04 -10.45 -27.68
CA GLU A 238 5.53 -11.56 -28.50
C GLU A 238 4.29 -11.18 -29.33
N GLN A 239 3.53 -10.17 -28.92
CA GLN A 239 2.37 -9.67 -29.68
C GLN A 239 2.76 -8.77 -30.86
N LEU A 240 4.04 -8.41 -30.99
CA LEU A 240 4.57 -7.63 -32.12
C LEU A 240 4.97 -8.51 -33.30
N SER A 241 5.32 -9.79 -33.06
CA SER A 241 5.75 -10.72 -34.11
C SER A 241 4.60 -11.47 -34.79
N ALA A 242 3.40 -11.46 -34.22
CA ALA A 242 2.26 -12.23 -34.72
C ALA A 242 1.41 -11.51 -35.79
N GLU A 243 1.71 -10.25 -36.10
CA GLU A 243 1.00 -9.45 -37.12
C GLU A 243 1.93 -8.93 -38.23
N SER A 244 3.15 -9.49 -38.32
CA SER A 244 4.13 -9.19 -39.38
C SER A 244 4.25 -10.31 -40.43
N GLU A 245 3.21 -11.13 -40.59
CA GLU A 245 3.03 -12.06 -41.73
C GLU A 245 1.76 -11.71 -42.51
#